data_AF-A0A2I0QBN1-F1
#
_entry.id   AF-A0A2I0QBN1-F1
#
_cell.length_a   1.000
_cell.length_b   1.000
_cell.length_c   1.000
_cell.angle_alpha   90.00
_cell.angle_beta   90.00
_cell.angle_gamma   90.00
#
_symmetry.space_group_name_H-M   'P 1'
#
loop_
_entity.id
_entity.type
_entity.pdbx_description
1 polymer ?
#
loop_
_entity_poly.entity_id
_entity_poly.type
_entity_poly.pdbx_seq_one_letter_code
_entity_poly.pdbx_strand_id
1 'polypeptide(L)'
;MKDFKAGYQVKQGYYKSFQPTPINKNWEVAEMEVFQLLSKADRQLGRLDMYSEYVNIDLFVSMHIAKEATQSSKIEGTQTNMEEAFLNKEDIAFEKRD
;
A
#
# COMPACT_ATOMS: atom_id res chain seq x y z
N MET A 1 5.90 22.93 -13.34
CA MET A 1 5.39 23.70 -12.17
C MET A 1 6.48 24.35 -11.31
N LYS A 2 7.75 23.92 -11.38
CA LYS A 2 8.83 24.46 -10.52
C LYS A 2 8.94 26.00 -10.52
N ASP A 3 8.56 26.67 -11.62
CA ASP A 3 8.53 28.14 -11.71
C ASP A 3 7.13 28.70 -12.00
N PHE A 4 6.11 28.23 -11.30
CA PHE A 4 4.75 28.71 -11.51
C PHE A 4 4.60 30.18 -11.08
N LYS A 5 4.23 31.04 -12.04
CA LYS A 5 3.77 32.41 -11.78
C LYS A 5 2.25 32.45 -11.83
N ALA A 6 1.63 32.90 -10.74
CA ALA A 6 0.18 32.96 -10.61
C ALA A 6 -0.49 33.91 -11.61
N GLY A 7 0.25 34.87 -12.17
CA GLY A 7 -0.25 35.85 -13.11
C GLY A 7 0.66 37.05 -13.19
N TYR A 8 0.18 38.13 -13.80
CA TYR A 8 0.91 39.39 -13.93
C TYR A 8 -0.04 40.58 -13.87
N GLN A 9 0.46 41.73 -13.42
CA GLN A 9 -0.31 42.97 -13.46
C GLN A 9 -0.18 43.65 -14.82
N VAL A 10 -1.32 44.07 -15.38
CA VAL A 10 -1.42 44.80 -16.64
C VAL A 10 -2.08 46.14 -16.37
N LYS A 11 -1.49 47.21 -16.92
CA LYS A 11 -2.09 48.54 -16.90
C LYS A 11 -3.07 48.64 -18.08
N GLN A 12 -4.35 48.74 -17.81
CA GLN A 12 -5.41 48.87 -18.81
C GLN A 12 -5.93 50.30 -18.79
N GLY A 13 -5.20 51.21 -19.43
CA GLY A 13 -5.52 52.64 -19.45
C GLY A 13 -5.50 53.26 -18.05
N TYR A 14 -6.68 53.53 -17.51
CA TYR A 14 -6.87 54.24 -16.24
C TYR A 14 -6.77 53.36 -14.99
N TYR A 15 -6.77 52.03 -15.12
CA TYR A 15 -6.68 51.11 -13.98
C TYR A 15 -5.61 50.03 -14.19
N LYS A 16 -5.24 49.35 -13.10
CA LYS A 16 -4.38 48.16 -13.12
C LYS A 16 -5.23 46.94 -12.80
N SER A 17 -5.12 45.90 -13.62
CA SER A 17 -5.78 44.61 -13.41
C SER A 17 -4.75 43.51 -13.25
N PHE A 18 -4.99 42.55 -12.38
CA PHE A 18 -4.22 41.31 -12.32
C PHE A 18 -4.81 40.28 -13.29
N GLN A 19 -3.98 39.71 -14.15
CA GLN A 19 -4.36 38.68 -15.11
C GLN A 19 -3.76 37.35 -14.68
N PRO A 20 -4.57 36.34 -14.31
CA PRO A 20 -4.07 35.06 -13.83
C PRO A 20 -3.49 34.21 -14.96
N THR A 21 -2.50 33.38 -14.64
CA THR A 21 -1.96 32.37 -15.56
C THR A 21 -2.84 31.12 -15.54
N PRO A 22 -3.15 30.50 -16.69
CA PRO A 22 -3.86 29.22 -16.73
C PRO A 22 -3.16 28.14 -15.89
N ILE A 23 -3.94 27.44 -15.07
CA ILE A 23 -3.45 26.46 -14.09
C ILE A 23 -3.38 25.04 -14.69
N ASN A 24 -4.22 24.75 -15.70
CA ASN A 24 -4.24 23.45 -16.35
C ASN A 24 -3.03 23.30 -17.30
N LYS A 25 -1.90 22.90 -16.72
CA LYS A 25 -0.65 22.61 -17.42
C LYS A 25 -0.32 21.14 -17.23
N ASN A 26 0.32 20.57 -18.25
CA ASN A 26 0.82 19.21 -18.15
C ASN A 26 1.83 19.09 -17.00
N TRP A 27 1.69 18.03 -16.22
CA TRP A 27 2.63 17.71 -15.17
C TRP A 27 3.84 17.03 -15.79
N GLU A 28 5.01 17.60 -15.54
CA GLU A 28 6.29 17.04 -15.95
C GLU A 28 7.00 16.54 -14.70
N VAL A 29 7.32 15.23 -14.69
CA VAL A 29 8.20 14.65 -13.68
C VAL A 29 9.63 15.02 -14.08
N ALA A 30 10.20 16.01 -13.41
CA ALA A 30 11.51 16.57 -13.77
C ALA A 30 12.69 15.76 -13.21
N GLU A 31 12.46 14.86 -12.26
CA GLU A 31 13.52 14.17 -11.53
C GLU A 31 13.61 12.70 -11.95
N MET A 32 14.80 12.33 -12.46
CA MET A 32 15.06 10.98 -12.95
C MET A 32 14.93 9.91 -11.85
N GLU A 33 15.26 10.27 -10.61
CA GLU A 33 15.11 9.39 -9.46
C GLU A 33 13.66 8.95 -9.26
N VAL A 34 12.69 9.85 -9.47
CA VAL A 34 11.26 9.55 -9.38
C VAL A 34 10.87 8.50 -10.43
N PHE A 35 11.36 8.62 -11.66
CA PHE A 35 11.11 7.61 -12.71
C PHE A 35 11.73 6.25 -12.37
N GLN A 36 12.93 6.23 -11.77
CA GLN A 36 13.56 4.99 -11.33
C GLN A 36 12.75 4.29 -10.23
N LEU A 37 12.25 5.05 -9.26
CA LEU A 37 11.40 4.55 -8.18
C LEU A 37 10.06 4.02 -8.72
N LEU A 38 9.41 4.75 -9.64
CA LEU A 38 8.18 4.31 -10.30
C LEU A 38 8.41 3.00 -11.08
N SER A 39 9.47 2.92 -11.88
CA SER A 39 9.81 1.69 -12.61
C SER A 39 10.07 0.49 -11.69
N LYS A 40 10.63 0.74 -10.49
CA LYS A 40 10.82 -0.31 -9.48
C LYS A 40 9.49 -0.73 -8.87
N ALA A 41 8.61 0.22 -8.54
CA ALA A 41 7.29 -0.04 -8.00
C ALA A 41 6.43 -0.86 -8.98
N ASP A 42 6.38 -0.47 -10.26
CA ASP A 42 5.65 -1.19 -11.30
C ASP A 42 6.11 -2.64 -11.43
N ARG A 43 7.42 -2.88 -11.38
CA ARG A 43 7.98 -4.24 -11.40
C ARG A 43 7.59 -5.07 -10.18
N GLN A 44 7.53 -4.48 -8.99
CA GLN A 44 7.08 -5.21 -7.80
C GLN A 44 5.58 -5.49 -7.86
N LEU A 45 4.78 -4.56 -8.37
CA LEU A 45 3.35 -4.75 -8.55
C LEU A 45 3.07 -5.88 -9.55
N GLY A 46 3.75 -5.90 -10.70
CA GLY A 46 3.61 -7.00 -11.66
C GLY A 46 4.05 -8.36 -11.12
N ARG A 47 5.07 -8.40 -10.24
CA ARG A 47 5.45 -9.64 -9.54
C ARG A 47 4.36 -10.10 -8.58
N LEU A 48 3.79 -9.17 -7.81
CA LEU A 48 2.70 -9.47 -6.88
C LEU A 48 1.48 -10.01 -7.62
N ASP A 49 1.10 -9.36 -8.72
CA ASP A 49 0.00 -9.77 -9.60
C ASP A 49 0.21 -11.19 -10.12
N MET A 50 1.40 -11.48 -10.68
CA MET A 50 1.77 -12.82 -11.11
C MET A 50 1.69 -13.83 -9.97
N TYR A 51 2.24 -13.54 -8.78
CA TYR A 51 2.16 -14.46 -7.64
C TYR A 51 0.72 -14.72 -7.18
N SER A 52 -0.18 -13.75 -7.33
CA SER A 52 -1.59 -13.89 -6.96
C SER A 52 -2.31 -14.96 -7.79
N GLU A 53 -1.89 -15.20 -9.04
CA GLU A 53 -2.47 -16.25 -9.89
C GLU A 53 -2.04 -17.67 -9.45
N TYR A 54 -0.87 -17.80 -8.84
CA TYR A 54 -0.30 -19.11 -8.47
C TYR A 54 -0.57 -19.50 -7.01
N VAL A 55 -1.24 -18.65 -6.24
CA VAL A 55 -1.51 -18.87 -4.81
C VAL A 55 -3.01 -18.79 -4.55
N ASN A 56 -3.55 -19.75 -3.80
CA ASN A 56 -4.91 -19.62 -3.27
C ASN A 56 -4.91 -18.51 -2.21
N ILE A 57 -5.41 -17.32 -2.60
CA ILE A 57 -5.44 -16.13 -1.76
C ILE A 57 -6.22 -16.38 -0.46
N ASP A 58 -7.35 -17.10 -0.53
CA ASP A 58 -8.16 -17.41 0.64
C ASP A 58 -7.37 -18.25 1.65
N LEU A 59 -6.64 -19.26 1.17
CA LEU A 59 -5.77 -20.08 2.02
C LEU A 59 -4.62 -19.24 2.59
N PHE A 60 -4.01 -18.37 1.79
CA PHE A 60 -2.92 -17.49 2.24
C PHE A 60 -3.39 -16.52 3.33
N VAL A 61 -4.56 -15.89 3.16
CA VAL A 61 -5.16 -15.00 4.15
C VAL A 61 -5.50 -15.78 5.42
N SER A 62 -6.10 -16.97 5.29
CA SER A 62 -6.41 -17.85 6.42
C SER A 62 -5.14 -18.22 7.22
N MET A 63 -4.06 -18.58 6.52
CA MET A 63 -2.74 -18.83 7.12
C MET A 63 -2.16 -17.59 7.80
N HIS A 64 -2.31 -16.42 7.22
CA HIS A 64 -1.83 -15.18 7.82
C HIS A 64 -2.58 -14.84 9.12
N ILE A 65 -3.90 -14.98 9.12
CA ILE A 65 -4.74 -14.76 10.31
C ILE A 65 -4.36 -15.74 11.41
N ALA A 66 -4.23 -17.04 11.10
CA ALA A 66 -3.85 -18.05 12.08
C ALA A 66 -2.44 -17.80 12.64
N LYS A 67 -1.49 -17.37 11.80
CA LYS A 67 -0.14 -17.00 12.23
C LYS A 67 -0.16 -15.80 13.18
N GLU A 68 -0.85 -14.72 12.83
CA GLU A 68 -0.94 -13.52 13.68
C GLU A 68 -1.66 -13.83 14.99
N ALA A 69 -2.75 -14.60 14.94
CA ALA A 69 -3.48 -15.03 16.14
C ALA A 69 -2.58 -15.87 17.06
N THR A 70 -1.90 -16.91 16.54
CA THR A 70 -0.98 -17.73 17.35
C THR A 70 0.21 -16.95 17.89
N GLN A 71 0.76 -16.01 17.11
CA GLN A 71 1.85 -15.15 17.58
C GLN A 71 1.38 -14.19 18.68
N SER A 72 0.19 -13.61 18.55
CA SER A 72 -0.44 -12.76 19.58
C SER A 72 -0.71 -13.56 20.85
N SER A 73 -1.34 -14.73 20.75
CA SER A 73 -1.64 -15.58 21.91
C SER A 73 -0.36 -16.08 22.61
N LYS A 74 0.72 -16.31 21.85
CA LYS A 74 2.04 -16.63 22.41
C LYS A 74 2.66 -15.50 23.22
N ILE A 75 2.42 -14.24 22.83
CA ILE A 75 2.83 -13.06 23.63
C ILE A 75 2.01 -13.00 24.92
N GLU A 76 0.74 -13.40 24.87
CA GLU A 76 -0.18 -13.47 26.03
C GLU A 76 0.04 -14.72 26.92
N GLY A 77 0.99 -15.59 26.56
CA GLY A 77 1.43 -16.72 27.39
C GLY A 77 0.80 -18.08 27.06
N THR A 78 0.01 -18.19 25.99
CA THR A 78 -0.55 -19.48 25.55
C THR A 78 0.45 -20.22 24.65
N GLN A 79 0.51 -21.55 24.76
CA GLN A 79 1.35 -22.40 23.90
C GLN A 79 0.56 -22.98 22.73
N THR A 80 -0.06 -22.13 21.91
CA THR A 80 -0.79 -22.57 20.71
C THR A 80 0.14 -22.53 19.50
N ASN A 81 0.36 -23.69 18.87
CA ASN A 81 1.18 -23.80 17.67
C ASN A 81 0.33 -23.54 16.41
N MET A 82 0.92 -23.03 15.31
CA MET A 82 0.16 -22.64 14.11
C MET A 82 -0.65 -23.79 13.50
N GLU A 83 -0.14 -25.02 13.62
CA GLU A 83 -0.80 -26.26 13.19
C GLU A 83 -2.08 -26.57 13.98
N GLU A 84 -2.14 -26.17 15.26
CA GLU A 84 -3.28 -26.42 16.15
C GLU A 84 -4.47 -25.50 15.84
N ALA A 85 -4.23 -24.33 15.24
CA ALA A 85 -5.28 -23.40 14.81
C ALA A 85 -6.11 -23.91 13.61
N PHE A 86 -5.57 -24.89 12.85
CA PHE A 86 -6.24 -25.49 11.69
C PHE A 86 -6.88 -26.85 11.97
N LEU A 87 -6.62 -27.44 13.16
CA LEU A 87 -7.20 -28.71 13.57
C LEU A 87 -8.61 -28.50 14.13
N ASN A 88 -9.53 -29.42 13.83
CA ASN A 88 -10.81 -29.42 14.52
C ASN A 88 -10.58 -29.62 16.02
N LYS A 89 -11.46 -29.08 16.87
CA LYS A 89 -11.33 -29.21 18.33
C LYS A 89 -11.17 -30.66 18.80
N GLU A 90 -11.70 -31.60 18.00
CA GLU A 90 -11.65 -33.04 18.19
C GLU A 90 -10.26 -33.66 17.91
N ASP A 91 -9.45 -33.03 17.06
CA ASP A 91 -8.12 -33.49 16.66
C ASP A 91 -7.00 -32.87 17.51
N ILE A 92 -7.33 -31.89 18.36
CA ILE A 92 -6.41 -31.33 19.35
C ILE A 92 -6.31 -32.29 20.54
N ALA A 93 -5.08 -32.64 20.94
CA ALA A 93 -4.81 -33.49 22.09
C ALA A 93 -5.53 -32.96 23.34
N PHE A 94 -6.20 -33.83 24.09
CA PHE A 94 -7.09 -33.45 25.20
C PHE A 94 -6.41 -32.55 26.25
N GLU A 95 -5.11 -32.74 26.47
CA GLU A 95 -4.27 -31.97 27.41
C GLU A 95 -3.99 -30.53 26.98
N LYS A 96 -4.33 -30.15 25.74
CA LYS A 96 -4.11 -28.81 25.16
C LYS A 96 -5.41 -28.07 24.83
N ARG A 97 -6.56 -28.59 25.27
CA ARG A 97 -7.90 -28.01 25.01
C ARG A 97 -8.33 -26.94 26.01
N ASP A 98 -7.50 -26.66 27.02
CA ASP A 98 -7.72 -25.66 28.07
C ASP A 98 -7.54 -24.21 27.57
#